data_AF-A0A8J4AZ61-F1
#
_entry.id   AF-A0A8J4AZ61-F1
#
_cell.length_a   1.000
_cell.length_b   1.000
_cell.length_c   1.000
_cell.angle_alpha   90.00
_cell.angle_beta   90.00
_cell.angle_gamma   90.00
#
_symmetry.space_group_name_H-M   'P 1'
#
loop_
_entity.id
_entity.type
_entity.pdbx_description
1 polymer ?
#
loop_
_entity_poly.entity_id
_entity_poly.type
_entity_poly.pdbx_seq_one_letter_code
_entity_poly.pdbx_strand_id
1 'polypeptide(L)'
;MMHVKVAHRRHGKEDMFNAIFCNASAAFWEALGPPITDNYIVRSFLGVEGFHTPLGHISAEHVAAARDQLLQYDLVLDLDAGPEANDRFAQQGLGWSAALSAAHALDSSILSVKMHLNYTACHPEWTGLDAMFRHQGPDQQLYRFGRIINQLDELWLDLSRELGEKPEQQQCGMLFRGSNNSALATAIVRMTGRLSSAGKGGIVRPRGGQKQQGVPDGGDDSMDTDSEVEGEAEADMDGVDLQR
;
A
#
# COMPACT_ATOMS: atom_id res chain seq x y z
N MET A 1 45.45 -9.85 -17.05
CA MET A 1 45.17 -8.77 -16.09
C MET A 1 43.73 -8.33 -16.27
N MET A 2 42.83 -8.80 -15.39
CA MET A 2 41.43 -8.35 -15.38
C MET A 2 41.36 -6.99 -14.69
N HIS A 3 40.97 -5.96 -15.43
CA HIS A 3 40.61 -4.67 -14.85
C HIS A 3 39.29 -4.82 -14.12
N VAL A 4 39.36 -4.96 -12.79
CA VAL A 4 38.19 -4.74 -11.93
C VAL A 4 37.83 -3.26 -12.05
N LYS A 5 36.76 -2.97 -12.79
CA LYS A 5 36.15 -1.64 -12.79
C LYS A 5 35.53 -1.45 -11.41
N VAL A 6 36.24 -0.75 -10.54
CA VAL A 6 35.68 -0.23 -9.28
C VAL A 6 34.57 0.73 -9.68
N ALA A 7 33.32 0.33 -9.48
CA ALA A 7 32.19 1.22 -9.61
C ALA A 7 32.36 2.34 -8.57
N HIS A 8 32.61 3.56 -9.03
CA HIS A 8 32.53 4.74 -8.17
C HIS A 8 31.10 4.83 -7.61
N ARG A 9 30.91 4.38 -6.36
CA ARG A 9 29.72 4.70 -5.58
C ARG A 9 29.64 6.22 -5.47
N ARG A 10 28.51 6.77 -5.89
CA ARG A 10 28.20 8.20 -5.82
C ARG A 10 27.97 8.61 -4.36
N HIS A 11 29.05 8.79 -3.59
CA HIS A 11 28.98 9.24 -2.19
C HIS A 11 28.29 10.60 -1.99
N GLY A 12 28.23 11.47 -3.01
CA GLY A 12 27.66 12.82 -2.84
C GLY A 12 26.14 12.93 -2.74
N LYS A 13 25.36 11.88 -3.03
CA LYS A 13 23.89 11.95 -2.94
C LYS A 13 23.36 11.69 -1.53
N GLU A 14 24.03 10.83 -0.78
CA GLU A 14 23.69 10.50 0.60
C GLU A 14 24.00 11.68 1.53
N ASP A 15 25.15 12.34 1.35
CA ASP A 15 25.51 13.55 2.10
C ASP A 15 24.51 14.69 1.91
N MET A 16 24.04 14.88 0.67
CA MET A 16 23.03 15.90 0.35
C MET A 16 21.67 15.55 0.94
N PHE A 17 21.25 14.29 0.89
CA PHE A 17 20.03 13.83 1.55
C PHE A 17 20.12 14.08 3.06
N ASN A 18 21.22 13.68 3.69
CA ASN A 18 21.42 13.85 5.11
C ASN A 18 21.41 15.34 5.50
N ALA A 19 22.07 16.20 4.72
CA ALA A 19 22.09 17.64 4.97
C ALA A 19 20.71 18.32 4.86
N ILE A 20 19.80 17.77 4.06
CA ILE A 20 18.45 18.34 3.85
C ILE A 20 17.45 17.79 4.87
N PHE A 21 17.47 16.48 5.12
CA PHE A 21 16.39 15.80 5.84
C PHE A 21 16.74 15.43 7.28
N CYS A 22 18.01 15.22 7.61
CA CYS A 22 18.40 14.91 8.99
C CYS A 22 18.23 16.15 9.86
N ASN A 23 17.59 15.98 11.02
CA ASN A 23 17.26 17.07 11.96
C ASN A 23 16.37 18.17 11.34
N ALA A 24 15.67 17.87 10.24
CA ALA A 24 14.68 18.78 9.69
C ALA A 24 13.58 19.08 10.72
N SER A 25 13.22 20.35 10.83
CA SER A 25 12.20 20.81 11.77
C SER A 25 10.79 20.45 11.29
N ALA A 26 9.80 20.48 12.18
CA ALA A 26 8.40 20.29 11.79
C ALA A 26 7.95 21.31 10.73
N ALA A 27 8.38 22.57 10.87
CA ALA A 27 8.08 23.62 9.89
C ALA A 27 8.64 23.31 8.49
N PHE A 28 9.80 22.63 8.41
CA PHE A 28 10.32 22.16 7.13
C PHE A 28 9.38 21.12 6.51
N TRP A 29 8.93 20.13 7.28
CA TRP A 29 8.01 19.09 6.80
C TRP A 29 6.65 19.64 6.39
N GLU A 30 6.11 20.59 7.16
CA GLU A 30 4.89 21.31 6.84
C GLU A 30 5.02 22.10 5.53
N ALA A 31 6.17 22.73 5.28
CA ALA A 31 6.43 23.44 4.03
C ALA A 31 6.65 22.49 2.84
N LEU A 32 7.30 21.36 3.06
CA LEU A 32 7.62 20.38 2.02
C LEU A 32 6.37 19.66 1.52
N GLY A 33 5.49 19.26 2.44
CA GLY A 33 4.28 18.51 2.13
C GLY A 33 3.15 18.85 3.08
N PRO A 34 2.49 20.01 2.90
CA PRO A 34 1.43 20.43 3.82
C PRO A 34 0.29 19.40 3.94
N PRO A 35 -0.20 18.76 2.86
CA PRO A 35 -1.23 17.73 2.99
C PRO A 35 -0.75 16.44 3.68
N ILE A 36 0.56 16.16 3.64
CA ILE A 36 1.16 14.97 4.29
C ILE A 36 1.18 15.18 5.81
N THR A 37 1.43 16.42 6.23
CA THR A 37 1.55 16.83 7.63
C THR A 37 0.23 17.33 8.23
N ASP A 38 -0.89 17.19 7.52
CA ASP A 38 -2.20 17.57 8.00
C ASP A 38 -3.27 16.58 7.55
N ASN A 39 -3.42 15.50 8.32
CA ASN A 39 -4.50 14.51 8.20
C ASN A 39 -4.57 13.88 6.81
N TYR A 40 -3.41 13.45 6.31
CA TYR A 40 -3.21 12.90 4.97
C TYR A 40 -4.16 11.75 4.65
N ILE A 41 -4.40 10.84 5.60
CA ILE A 41 -5.20 9.65 5.36
C ILE A 41 -6.68 10.03 5.21
N VAL A 42 -7.22 10.86 6.10
CA VAL A 42 -8.58 11.39 5.97
C VAL A 42 -8.74 12.13 4.64
N ARG A 43 -7.78 13.00 4.27
CA ARG A 43 -7.80 13.70 2.97
C ARG A 43 -7.80 12.73 1.79
N SER A 44 -7.02 11.66 1.87
CA SER A 44 -6.94 10.64 0.83
C SER A 44 -8.27 9.92 0.62
N PHE A 45 -8.98 9.54 1.71
CA PHE A 45 -10.32 8.95 1.62
C PHE A 45 -11.36 9.90 1.02
N LEU A 46 -11.21 11.21 1.25
CA LEU A 46 -12.10 12.24 0.71
C LEU A 46 -11.74 12.65 -0.73
N GLY A 47 -10.60 12.17 -1.25
CA GLY A 47 -10.14 12.45 -2.60
C GLY A 47 -9.89 13.94 -2.85
N VAL A 48 -10.25 14.42 -4.04
CA VAL A 48 -9.99 15.80 -4.49
C VAL A 48 -10.57 16.84 -3.54
N GLU A 49 -11.79 16.61 -3.03
CA GLU A 49 -12.41 17.53 -2.06
C GLU A 49 -11.62 17.58 -0.76
N GLY A 50 -11.16 16.42 -0.27
CA GLY A 50 -10.27 16.33 0.89
C GLY A 50 -9.00 17.14 0.74
N PHE A 51 -8.35 17.09 -0.42
CA PHE A 51 -7.14 17.87 -0.69
C PHE A 51 -7.39 19.36 -0.94
N HIS A 52 -8.61 19.76 -1.30
CA HIS A 52 -9.01 21.17 -1.42
C HIS A 52 -9.49 21.79 -0.11
N THR A 53 -9.84 20.98 0.90
CA THR A 53 -10.14 21.51 2.25
C THR A 53 -8.93 22.26 2.80
N PRO A 54 -9.09 23.48 3.35
CA PRO A 54 -7.96 24.23 3.91
C PRO A 54 -7.19 23.44 4.97
N LEU A 55 -5.89 23.73 5.12
CA LEU A 55 -5.06 23.10 6.14
C LEU A 55 -5.61 23.39 7.54
N GLY A 56 -5.62 22.37 8.41
CA GLY A 56 -6.19 22.44 9.76
C GLY A 56 -7.72 22.50 9.82
N HIS A 57 -8.43 22.38 8.68
CA HIS A 57 -9.90 22.46 8.60
C HIS A 57 -10.57 21.10 8.37
N ILE A 58 -9.85 19.99 8.58
CA ILE A 58 -10.48 18.67 8.66
C ILE A 58 -11.34 18.61 9.93
N SER A 59 -12.63 18.38 9.74
CA SER A 59 -13.66 18.44 10.78
C SER A 59 -14.18 17.04 11.12
N ALA A 60 -15.05 16.95 12.14
CA ALA A 60 -15.70 15.68 12.48
C ALA A 60 -16.54 15.09 11.33
N GLU A 61 -17.14 15.94 10.49
CA GLU A 61 -17.91 15.50 9.32
C GLU A 61 -17.02 14.85 8.26
N HIS A 62 -15.82 15.42 8.04
CA HIS A 62 -14.81 14.85 7.16
C HIS A 62 -14.34 13.47 7.64
N VAL A 63 -14.10 13.32 8.95
CA VAL A 63 -13.76 12.02 9.55
C VAL A 63 -14.91 11.01 9.38
N ALA A 64 -16.15 11.42 9.60
CA ALA A 64 -17.31 10.56 9.40
C ALA A 64 -17.42 10.08 7.95
N ALA A 65 -17.27 10.99 6.98
CA ALA A 65 -17.28 10.64 5.56
C ALA A 65 -16.12 9.70 5.18
N ALA A 66 -14.94 9.88 5.76
CA ALA A 66 -13.80 8.97 5.57
C ALA A 66 -14.05 7.58 6.18
N ARG A 67 -14.70 7.49 7.34
CA ARG A 67 -15.14 6.20 7.92
C ARG A 67 -16.13 5.50 7.00
N ASP A 68 -17.09 6.22 6.45
CA ASP A 68 -18.04 5.70 5.47
C ASP A 68 -17.36 5.22 4.18
N GLN A 69 -16.19 5.79 3.82
CA GLN A 69 -15.37 5.26 2.73
C GLN A 69 -14.65 3.99 3.12
N LEU A 70 -14.04 3.97 4.30
CA LEU A 70 -13.32 2.80 4.77
C LEU A 70 -14.21 1.55 4.83
N LEU A 71 -15.48 1.72 5.24
CA LEU A 71 -16.48 0.64 5.29
C LEU A 71 -16.88 0.09 3.91
N GLN A 72 -16.48 0.71 2.80
CA GLN A 72 -16.75 0.20 1.46
C GLN A 72 -15.70 -0.78 0.97
N TYR A 73 -14.57 -0.91 1.66
CA TYR A 73 -13.54 -1.88 1.35
C TYR A 73 -13.97 -3.26 1.85
N ASP A 74 -13.65 -4.30 1.08
CA ASP A 74 -13.98 -5.67 1.45
C ASP A 74 -13.14 -6.17 2.64
N LEU A 75 -11.90 -5.68 2.77
CA LEU A 75 -10.97 -5.99 3.85
C LEU A 75 -10.13 -4.75 4.19
N VAL A 76 -9.86 -4.55 5.48
CA VAL A 76 -8.98 -3.52 6.00
C VAL A 76 -7.77 -4.18 6.68
N LEU A 77 -6.58 -3.86 6.17
CA LEU A 77 -5.32 -4.38 6.68
C LEU A 77 -4.70 -3.41 7.70
N ASP A 78 -4.43 -3.88 8.92
CA ASP A 78 -3.63 -3.15 9.93
C ASP A 78 -2.18 -3.65 9.89
N LEU A 79 -1.27 -2.81 9.39
CA LEU A 79 0.16 -3.15 9.32
C LEU A 79 0.77 -3.40 10.70
N ASP A 80 0.16 -2.87 11.77
CA ASP A 80 0.61 -3.04 13.16
C ASP A 80 -0.03 -4.26 13.85
N ALA A 81 -0.91 -5.02 13.18
CA ALA A 81 -1.50 -6.25 13.73
C ALA A 81 -0.48 -7.41 13.79
N GLY A 82 0.65 -7.27 13.09
CA GLY A 82 1.73 -8.26 13.05
C GLY A 82 1.68 -9.16 11.80
N PRO A 83 2.78 -9.88 11.53
CA PRO A 83 2.95 -10.63 10.29
C PRO A 83 1.93 -11.77 10.13
N GLU A 84 1.59 -12.48 11.21
CA GLU A 84 0.65 -13.59 11.15
C GLU A 84 -0.77 -13.15 10.76
N ALA A 85 -1.22 -12.01 11.28
CA ALA A 85 -2.49 -11.40 10.91
C ALA A 85 -2.48 -11.01 9.43
N ASN A 86 -1.46 -10.26 8.99
CA ASN A 86 -1.33 -9.78 7.62
C ASN A 86 -1.22 -10.92 6.59
N ASP A 87 -0.48 -11.98 6.90
CA ASP A 87 -0.37 -13.15 6.03
C ASP A 87 -1.71 -13.88 5.86
N ARG A 88 -2.52 -13.90 6.92
CA ARG A 88 -3.87 -14.46 6.87
C ARG A 88 -4.76 -13.67 5.92
N PHE A 89 -4.72 -12.35 5.95
CA PHE A 89 -5.42 -11.50 4.98
C PHE A 89 -5.01 -11.82 3.55
N ALA A 90 -3.70 -11.91 3.28
CA ALA A 90 -3.19 -12.21 1.95
C ALA A 90 -3.66 -13.59 1.46
N GLN A 91 -3.52 -14.62 2.29
CA GLN A 91 -3.80 -16.00 1.88
C GLN A 91 -5.27 -16.35 1.88
N GLN A 92 -6.01 -15.95 2.91
CA GLN A 92 -7.42 -16.33 3.10
C GLN A 92 -8.39 -15.27 2.60
N GLY A 93 -8.04 -13.99 2.74
CA GLY A 93 -8.85 -12.90 2.23
C GLY A 93 -8.70 -12.70 0.73
N LEU A 94 -7.45 -12.64 0.26
CA LEU A 94 -7.14 -12.35 -1.15
C LEU A 94 -6.83 -13.60 -1.99
N GLY A 95 -6.71 -14.78 -1.37
CA GLY A 95 -6.36 -16.02 -2.08
C GLY A 95 -4.93 -16.04 -2.61
N TRP A 96 -4.05 -15.16 -2.15
CA TRP A 96 -2.67 -15.09 -2.62
C TRP A 96 -1.85 -16.25 -2.06
N SER A 97 -1.02 -16.87 -2.90
CA SER A 97 -0.12 -17.94 -2.45
C SER A 97 1.07 -17.42 -1.64
N ALA A 98 1.41 -16.14 -1.78
CA ALA A 98 2.50 -15.49 -1.07
C ALA A 98 1.99 -14.77 0.19
N ALA A 99 2.71 -14.97 1.29
CA ALA A 99 2.58 -14.20 2.51
C ALA A 99 3.09 -12.76 2.31
N LEU A 100 2.48 -11.79 2.99
CA LEU A 100 2.97 -10.41 3.02
C LEU A 100 4.34 -10.36 3.70
N SER A 101 4.52 -11.12 4.78
CA SER A 101 5.80 -11.28 5.46
C SER A 101 6.93 -11.76 4.53
N ALA A 102 6.61 -12.60 3.54
CA ALA A 102 7.57 -13.06 2.53
C ALA A 102 7.88 -11.99 1.47
N ALA A 103 6.99 -11.03 1.25
CA ALA A 103 7.19 -9.91 0.33
C ALA A 103 8.01 -8.76 0.94
N HIS A 104 8.15 -8.70 2.27
CA HIS A 104 8.92 -7.69 2.99
C HIS A 104 10.46 -7.88 2.89
N ALA A 105 10.99 -8.01 1.67
CA ALA A 105 12.43 -8.05 1.40
C ALA A 105 13.14 -6.69 1.65
N LEU A 106 12.36 -5.61 1.85
CA LEU A 106 12.85 -4.25 2.07
C LEU A 106 12.03 -3.58 3.19
N ASP A 107 12.27 -3.97 4.43
CA ASP A 107 11.83 -3.15 5.56
C ASP A 107 12.70 -1.89 5.69
N SER A 108 12.24 -0.91 6.46
CA SER A 108 12.96 0.36 6.65
C SER A 108 14.34 0.17 7.29
N SER A 109 14.55 -0.88 8.08
CA SER A 109 15.86 -1.24 8.66
C SER A 109 16.84 -1.74 7.60
N ILE A 110 16.43 -2.66 6.73
CA ILE A 110 17.21 -3.18 5.60
C ILE A 110 17.54 -2.03 4.65
N LEU A 111 16.56 -1.17 4.35
CA LEU A 111 16.76 0.00 3.53
C LEU A 111 17.80 0.94 4.16
N SER A 112 17.77 1.14 5.48
CA SER A 112 18.72 2.00 6.19
C SER A 112 20.16 1.51 6.09
N VAL A 113 20.37 0.20 6.26
CA VAL A 113 21.68 -0.42 6.10
C VAL A 113 22.16 -0.29 4.66
N LYS A 114 21.28 -0.57 3.69
CA LYS A 114 21.60 -0.50 2.26
C LYS A 114 21.96 0.91 1.79
N MET A 115 21.28 1.92 2.35
CA MET A 115 21.42 3.33 2.00
C MET A 115 22.39 4.08 2.94
N HIS A 116 23.07 3.37 3.85
CA HIS A 116 23.96 3.95 4.88
C HIS A 116 23.28 5.07 5.69
N LEU A 117 21.97 4.96 5.92
CA LEU A 117 21.20 5.92 6.71
C LEU A 117 21.27 5.51 8.17
N ASN A 118 21.85 6.38 9.01
CA ASN A 118 21.83 6.20 10.45
C ASN A 118 20.65 6.97 11.06
N TYR A 119 19.50 6.31 11.24
CA TYR A 119 18.32 6.96 11.86
C TYR A 119 18.53 7.40 13.31
N THR A 120 19.52 6.85 14.03
CA THR A 120 19.85 7.35 15.39
C THR A 120 20.53 8.72 15.35
N ALA A 121 21.33 8.98 14.31
CA ALA A 121 21.97 10.28 14.06
C ALA A 121 21.12 11.23 13.21
N CYS A 122 20.18 10.67 12.44
CA CYS A 122 19.30 11.36 11.51
C CYS A 122 17.85 11.25 12.00
N HIS A 123 17.51 12.02 13.04
CA HIS A 123 16.16 12.07 13.58
C HIS A 123 15.56 13.47 13.40
N PRO A 124 14.31 13.59 12.96
CA PRO A 124 13.61 14.87 13.00
C PRO A 124 13.50 15.40 14.43
N GLU A 125 13.49 16.73 14.59
CA GLU A 125 13.46 17.38 15.89
C GLU A 125 12.17 17.01 16.66
N TRP A 126 12.31 16.27 17.76
CA TRP A 126 11.18 15.61 18.43
C TRP A 126 10.13 16.57 18.99
N THR A 127 10.56 17.74 19.50
CA THR A 127 9.68 18.77 20.07
C THR A 127 8.71 19.35 19.04
N GLY A 128 9.18 19.59 17.81
CA GLY A 128 8.35 20.05 16.71
C GLY A 128 7.41 18.95 16.19
N LEU A 129 7.91 17.72 16.11
CA LEU A 129 7.10 16.58 15.66
C LEU A 129 5.94 16.27 16.59
N ASP A 130 6.13 16.37 17.90
CA ASP A 130 5.06 16.09 18.86
C ASP A 130 3.87 17.05 18.65
N ALA A 131 4.14 18.34 18.39
CA ALA A 131 3.08 19.28 18.02
C ALA A 131 2.38 18.85 16.72
N MET A 132 3.15 18.50 15.68
CA MET A 132 2.62 18.03 14.41
C MET A 132 1.77 16.75 14.57
N PHE A 133 2.19 15.81 15.43
CA PHE A 133 1.42 14.60 15.76
C PHE A 133 0.10 14.92 16.44
N ARG A 134 0.07 15.89 17.37
CA ARG A 134 -1.16 16.33 18.02
C ARG A 134 -2.16 16.93 17.03
N HIS A 135 -1.70 17.51 15.92
CA HIS A 135 -2.56 18.01 14.84
C HIS A 135 -3.14 16.91 13.94
N GLN A 136 -2.64 15.66 14.02
CA GLN A 136 -3.18 14.50 13.29
C GLN A 136 -4.39 13.84 13.96
N GLY A 137 -5.10 14.56 14.84
CA GLY A 137 -6.24 14.01 15.59
C GLY A 137 -7.29 13.29 14.72
N PRO A 138 -7.74 13.89 13.60
CA PRO A 138 -8.61 13.22 12.63
C PRO A 138 -8.05 11.89 12.09
N ASP A 139 -6.79 11.85 11.65
CA ASP A 139 -6.16 10.61 11.17
C ASP A 139 -6.06 9.55 12.27
N GLN A 140 -5.69 9.94 13.49
CA GLN A 140 -5.67 9.03 14.64
C GLN A 140 -7.06 8.43 14.92
N GLN A 141 -8.13 9.23 14.77
CA GLN A 141 -9.50 8.76 14.94
C GLN A 141 -9.95 7.81 13.84
N LEU A 142 -9.51 8.03 12.60
CA LEU A 142 -9.81 7.13 11.48
C LEU A 142 -8.99 5.84 11.60
N TYR A 143 -7.71 5.92 11.96
CA TYR A 143 -6.85 4.77 12.19
C TYR A 143 -7.41 3.86 13.29
N ARG A 144 -7.78 4.41 14.46
CA ARG A 144 -8.44 3.62 15.53
C ARG A 144 -9.72 2.93 15.06
N PHE A 145 -10.50 3.60 14.23
CA PHE A 145 -11.70 3.00 13.63
C PHE A 145 -11.33 1.87 12.67
N GLY A 146 -10.33 2.08 11.81
CA GLY A 146 -9.83 1.05 10.90
C GLY A 146 -9.30 -0.19 11.60
N ARG A 147 -8.63 -0.03 12.76
CA ARG A 147 -8.23 -1.17 13.59
C ARG A 147 -9.42 -2.00 14.09
N ILE A 148 -10.53 -1.36 14.42
CA ILE A 148 -11.76 -2.08 14.81
C ILE A 148 -12.31 -2.86 13.61
N ILE A 149 -12.32 -2.26 12.42
CA ILE A 149 -12.77 -2.96 11.19
C ILE A 149 -11.86 -4.15 10.88
N ASN A 150 -10.55 -3.95 10.92
CA ASN A 150 -9.56 -5.02 10.74
C ASN A 150 -9.78 -6.18 11.72
N GLN A 151 -10.05 -5.91 13.00
CA GLN A 151 -10.38 -6.97 13.98
C GLN A 151 -11.66 -7.73 13.64
N LEU A 152 -12.67 -7.05 13.08
CA LEU A 152 -13.89 -7.71 12.61
C LEU A 152 -13.61 -8.59 11.38
N ASP A 153 -12.75 -8.12 10.48
CA ASP A 153 -12.31 -8.88 9.30
C ASP A 153 -11.53 -10.13 9.72
N GLU A 154 -10.62 -10.03 10.69
CA GLU A 154 -9.89 -11.18 11.25
C GLU A 154 -10.84 -12.23 11.82
N LEU A 155 -11.81 -11.80 12.64
CA LEU A 155 -12.82 -12.71 13.20
C LEU A 155 -13.64 -13.40 12.10
N TRP A 156 -13.98 -12.67 11.05
CA TRP A 156 -14.72 -13.23 9.92
C TRP A 156 -13.91 -14.26 9.14
N LEU A 157 -12.64 -13.96 8.86
CA LEU A 157 -11.73 -14.88 8.19
C LEU A 157 -11.49 -16.15 9.03
N ASP A 158 -11.38 -16.00 10.35
CA ASP A 158 -11.21 -17.14 11.26
C ASP A 158 -12.43 -18.05 11.28
N LEU A 159 -13.63 -17.47 11.35
CA LEU A 159 -14.87 -18.22 11.26
C LEU A 159 -14.99 -18.93 9.90
N SER A 160 -14.70 -18.22 8.81
CA SER A 160 -14.73 -18.77 7.45
C SER A 160 -13.83 -20.00 7.35
N ARG A 161 -12.61 -19.92 7.89
CA ARG A 161 -11.66 -21.04 7.93
C ARG A 161 -12.16 -22.21 8.76
N GLU A 162 -12.75 -21.95 9.93
CA GLU A 162 -13.31 -23.01 10.78
C GLU A 162 -14.47 -23.75 10.11
N LEU A 163 -15.25 -23.07 9.27
CA LEU A 163 -16.30 -23.66 8.45
C LEU A 163 -15.77 -24.41 7.22
N GLY A 164 -14.46 -24.39 6.99
CA GLY A 164 -13.83 -25.04 5.83
C GLY A 164 -14.02 -24.28 4.52
N GLU A 165 -14.50 -23.04 4.59
CA GLU A 165 -14.61 -22.17 3.42
C GLU A 165 -13.21 -21.81 2.92
N LYS A 166 -13.05 -21.82 1.61
CA LYS A 166 -11.81 -21.45 0.94
C LYS A 166 -12.02 -20.12 0.22
N PRO A 167 -11.00 -19.26 0.13
CA PRO A 167 -11.08 -18.08 -0.74
C PRO A 167 -11.54 -18.53 -2.13
N GLU A 168 -12.56 -17.85 -2.65
CA GLU A 168 -12.91 -18.00 -4.06
C GLU A 168 -11.65 -17.66 -4.88
N GLN A 169 -11.35 -18.46 -5.90
CA GLN A 169 -10.31 -18.13 -6.87
C GLN A 169 -10.75 -16.90 -7.67
N GLN A 170 -10.62 -15.72 -7.07
CA GLN A 170 -10.82 -14.48 -7.80
C GLN A 170 -9.64 -14.30 -8.74
N GLN A 171 -9.93 -14.27 -10.04
CA GLN A 171 -8.98 -13.78 -11.02
C GLN A 171 -8.63 -12.34 -10.62
N CYS A 172 -7.36 -12.08 -10.34
CA CYS A 172 -6.86 -10.81 -9.84
C CYS A 172 -7.52 -9.61 -10.52
N GLY A 173 -8.16 -8.75 -9.73
CA GLY A 173 -8.77 -7.50 -10.18
C GLY A 173 -9.41 -6.76 -9.01
N MET A 174 -9.30 -5.44 -8.98
CA MET A 174 -10.05 -4.63 -8.01
C MET A 174 -11.54 -4.84 -8.24
N LEU A 175 -12.22 -5.54 -7.32
CA LEU A 175 -13.68 -5.60 -7.27
C LEU A 175 -14.18 -4.26 -6.75
N PHE A 176 -14.23 -3.26 -7.64
CA PHE A 176 -14.94 -2.03 -7.38
C PHE A 176 -16.44 -2.39 -7.32
N ARG A 177 -17.00 -2.53 -6.11
CA ARG A 177 -18.45 -2.41 -5.95
C ARG A 177 -18.82 -1.04 -6.52
N GLY A 178 -19.49 -1.03 -7.66
CA GLY A 178 -19.85 0.20 -8.38
C GLY A 178 -20.49 1.20 -7.42
N SER A 179 -20.02 2.44 -7.44
CA SER A 179 -20.41 3.56 -6.56
C SER A 179 -21.87 4.02 -6.69
N ASN A 180 -22.71 3.25 -7.35
CA ASN A 180 -24.13 3.52 -7.47
C ASN A 180 -24.77 3.31 -6.10
N ASN A 181 -25.00 4.42 -5.37
CA ASN A 181 -25.43 4.51 -3.97
C ASN A 181 -24.31 4.42 -2.91
N SER A 182 -23.04 4.67 -3.27
CA SER A 182 -22.02 4.74 -2.22
C SER A 182 -22.29 5.90 -1.26
N ALA A 183 -22.01 5.67 0.02
CA ALA A 183 -22.05 6.72 1.03
C ALA A 183 -21.18 7.92 0.64
N LEU A 184 -20.14 7.71 -0.18
CA LEU A 184 -19.32 8.78 -0.78
C LEU A 184 -20.13 9.76 -1.60
N ALA A 185 -20.94 9.26 -2.56
CA ALA A 185 -21.71 10.14 -3.43
C ALA A 185 -22.73 10.95 -2.61
N THR A 186 -23.31 10.35 -1.58
CA THR A 186 -24.27 11.02 -0.68
C THR A 186 -23.59 12.02 0.25
N ALA A 187 -22.41 11.67 0.81
CA ALA A 187 -21.64 12.52 1.71
C ALA A 187 -21.01 13.71 0.97
N ILE A 188 -20.44 13.51 -0.22
CA ILE A 188 -19.91 14.59 -1.07
C ILE A 188 -21.03 15.56 -1.45
N VAL A 189 -22.22 15.09 -1.85
CA VAL A 189 -23.34 15.97 -2.19
C VAL A 189 -23.80 16.80 -0.98
N ARG A 190 -23.76 16.22 0.24
CA ARG A 190 -24.06 16.95 1.48
C ARG A 190 -23.00 17.99 1.84
N MET A 191 -21.72 17.67 1.67
CA MET A 191 -20.60 18.56 2.01
C MET A 191 -20.41 19.70 1.00
N THR A 192 -20.62 19.44 -0.30
CA THR A 192 -20.33 20.40 -1.38
C THR A 192 -21.55 21.19 -1.86
N GLY A 193 -22.76 20.82 -1.41
CA GLY A 193 -24.02 21.47 -1.83
C GLY A 193 -24.32 21.38 -3.32
N ARG A 194 -23.56 20.59 -4.09
CA ARG A 194 -23.71 20.44 -5.55
C ARG A 194 -24.06 19.01 -5.94
N LEU A 195 -25.23 18.86 -6.54
CA LEU A 195 -25.63 17.67 -7.30
C LEU A 195 -24.80 17.59 -8.57
N SER A 196 -23.66 16.91 -8.54
CA SER A 196 -23.02 16.43 -9.76
C SER A 196 -23.59 15.05 -10.09
N SER A 197 -24.34 14.97 -11.19
CA SER A 197 -24.80 13.70 -11.74
C SER A 197 -23.58 12.91 -12.26
N ALA A 198 -22.97 12.11 -11.39
CA ALA A 198 -21.95 11.15 -11.80
C ALA A 198 -22.59 10.10 -12.73
N GLY A 199 -21.94 9.92 -13.87
CA GLY A 199 -22.52 9.31 -15.06
C GLY A 199 -22.91 7.84 -14.93
N LYS A 200 -23.98 7.48 -15.64
CA LYS A 200 -24.32 6.11 -16.01
C LYS A 200 -23.15 5.50 -16.81
N GLY A 201 -22.25 4.81 -16.11
CA GLY A 201 -21.24 3.94 -16.71
C GLY A 201 -21.89 2.69 -17.27
N GLY A 202 -22.25 2.73 -18.56
CA GLY A 202 -22.73 1.58 -19.30
C GLY A 202 -21.69 0.48 -19.40
N ILE A 203 -22.16 -0.75 -19.28
CA ILE A 203 -21.42 -1.98 -19.59
C ILE A 203 -20.85 -1.86 -21.00
N VAL A 204 -19.52 -1.71 -21.12
CA VAL A 204 -18.82 -1.90 -22.39
C VAL A 204 -18.81 -3.40 -22.65
N ARG A 205 -19.78 -3.88 -23.45
CA ARG A 205 -19.71 -5.22 -24.03
C ARG A 205 -18.48 -5.33 -24.93
N PRO A 206 -17.68 -6.41 -24.85
CA PRO A 206 -16.67 -6.67 -25.85
C PRO A 206 -17.37 -6.87 -27.19
N ARG A 207 -16.99 -6.05 -28.18
CA ARG A 207 -17.53 -6.12 -29.54
C ARG A 207 -16.94 -7.37 -30.19
N GLY A 208 -17.78 -8.39 -30.38
CA GLY A 208 -17.44 -9.59 -31.13
C GLY A 208 -17.02 -9.22 -32.55
N GLY A 209 -15.75 -9.51 -32.89
CA GLY A 209 -15.25 -9.55 -34.25
C GLY A 209 -15.53 -10.92 -34.85
N GLN A 210 -16.26 -10.93 -35.96
CA GLN A 210 -16.67 -12.11 -36.71
C GLN A 210 -15.49 -12.91 -37.28
N LYS A 211 -15.71 -14.22 -37.32
CA LYS A 211 -14.99 -15.23 -38.11
C LYS A 211 -14.83 -14.80 -39.58
N GLN A 212 -13.63 -14.97 -40.13
CA GLN A 212 -13.48 -15.45 -41.50
C GLN A 212 -12.58 -16.69 -41.50
N GLN A 213 -13.12 -17.75 -42.10
CA GLN A 213 -12.47 -19.01 -42.40
C GLN A 213 -11.55 -18.83 -43.62
N GLY A 214 -10.36 -19.43 -43.55
CA GLY A 214 -9.46 -19.71 -44.67
C GLY A 214 -8.41 -20.73 -44.21
N VAL A 215 -8.43 -21.92 -44.80
CA VAL A 215 -7.63 -23.13 -44.49
C VAL A 215 -6.51 -23.25 -45.56
N PRO A 216 -5.56 -24.22 -45.50
CA PRO A 216 -4.32 -24.30 -44.73
C PRO A 216 -3.05 -24.31 -45.62
N ASP A 217 -1.87 -24.10 -45.02
CA ASP A 217 -0.57 -24.60 -45.50
C ASP A 217 0.35 -24.56 -44.26
N GLY A 218 0.92 -25.65 -43.75
CA GLY A 218 1.86 -26.54 -44.44
C GLY A 218 3.27 -26.16 -44.00
N GLY A 219 3.80 -26.76 -42.93
CA GLY A 219 5.18 -26.51 -42.48
C GLY A 219 5.47 -27.02 -41.07
N ASP A 220 5.93 -28.28 -41.00
CA ASP A 220 6.78 -28.80 -39.93
C ASP A 220 7.97 -27.85 -39.70
N ASP A 221 8.31 -27.58 -38.44
CA ASP A 221 9.70 -27.56 -38.00
C ASP A 221 9.74 -27.71 -36.48
N SER A 222 9.97 -28.96 -36.09
CA SER A 222 10.49 -29.38 -34.80
C SER A 222 11.82 -28.69 -34.51
N MET A 223 11.93 -28.01 -33.38
CA MET A 223 13.23 -27.74 -32.76
C MET A 223 13.12 -27.98 -31.26
N ASP A 224 13.52 -29.19 -30.90
CA ASP A 224 13.96 -29.57 -29.57
C ASP A 224 15.12 -28.65 -29.14
N THR A 225 15.00 -28.07 -27.94
CA THR A 225 16.17 -27.66 -27.16
C THR A 225 15.99 -28.20 -25.76
N ASP A 226 16.56 -29.38 -25.56
CA ASP A 226 17.09 -29.86 -24.29
C ASP A 226 18.22 -28.95 -23.79
N SER A 227 18.68 -29.21 -22.56
CA SER A 227 19.79 -28.63 -21.79
C SER A 227 19.52 -27.24 -21.19
N GLU A 228 19.78 -26.96 -19.91
CA GLU A 228 20.72 -27.58 -18.98
C GLU A 228 20.32 -27.26 -17.53
N VAL A 229 20.59 -28.22 -16.65
CA VAL A 229 20.49 -28.13 -15.19
C VAL A 229 21.75 -27.42 -14.68
N GLU A 230 21.60 -26.26 -14.06
CA GLU A 230 22.63 -25.70 -13.18
C GLU A 230 22.10 -25.66 -11.75
N GLY A 231 22.66 -26.52 -10.91
CA GLY A 231 22.50 -26.48 -9.47
C GLY A 231 23.31 -25.33 -8.90
N GLU A 232 22.66 -24.50 -8.09
CA GLU A 232 23.36 -23.54 -7.24
C GLU A 232 23.49 -24.09 -5.82
N ALA A 233 24.73 -23.97 -5.35
CA ALA A 233 25.24 -24.53 -4.12
C ALA A 233 24.64 -23.88 -2.87
N GLU A 234 24.33 -24.73 -1.90
CA GLU A 234 24.19 -24.36 -0.50
C GLU A 234 25.49 -23.72 -0.02
N ALA A 235 25.42 -22.45 0.37
CA ALA A 235 26.44 -21.82 1.19
C ALA A 235 25.90 -21.73 2.62
N ASP A 236 26.35 -22.67 3.45
CA ASP A 236 26.43 -22.53 4.90
C ASP A 236 27.04 -21.17 5.23
N MET A 237 26.30 -20.33 5.94
CA MET A 237 26.90 -19.26 6.73
C MET A 237 26.60 -19.50 8.20
N ASP A 238 27.69 -19.85 8.87
CA ASP A 238 27.85 -20.04 10.28
C ASP A 238 27.26 -18.91 11.13
N GLY A 239 26.78 -19.34 12.29
CA GLY A 239 26.22 -18.49 13.32
C GLY A 239 27.16 -17.40 13.80
N VAL A 240 26.58 -16.23 14.04
CA VAL A 240 27.18 -15.20 14.86
C VAL A 240 26.28 -15.00 16.07
N ASP A 241 26.76 -15.55 17.19
CA ASP A 241 26.36 -15.21 18.55
C ASP A 241 26.40 -13.68 18.74
N LEU A 242 25.27 -13.08 19.08
CA LEU A 242 25.21 -11.76 19.68
C LEU A 242 24.62 -11.89 21.08
N GLN A 243 25.50 -12.19 22.04
CA GLN A 243 25.28 -11.85 23.43
C GLN A 243 25.90 -10.48 23.74
N ARG A 244 25.08 -9.64 24.38
CA ARG A 244 25.32 -8.35 25.04
C ARG A 244 25.21 -7.08 24.21
#